data_AF-A0A371IPH8-F1
#
_entry.id   AF-A0A371IPH8-F1
#
_cell.length_a   1.000
_cell.length_b   1.000
_cell.length_c   1.000
_cell.angle_alpha   90.00
_cell.angle_beta   90.00
_cell.angle_gamma   90.00
#
_symmetry.space_group_name_H-M   'P 1'
#
loop_
_entity.id
_entity.type
_entity.pdbx_description
1 polymer ?
#
loop_
_entity_poly.entity_id
_entity_poly.type
_entity_poly.pdbx_seq_one_letter_code
_entity_poly.pdbx_strand_id
1 'polypeptide(L)'
;MEFKTMEIDNKKLWLRLSGSITYYLKMYDDRLSNEELWEDYKTYAFEVEEGQYHYLDKQTLNYVIVDSEMLEKSKKAFIERLDKRRIKKLEKVSKEESIEPDPFKNNVIDFNKYKKALRSL
;
A
#
# COMPACT_ATOMS: atom_id res chain seq x y z
N MET A 1 9.42 -22.50 17.38
CA MET A 1 10.50 -21.52 17.60
C MET A 1 9.90 -20.60 18.62
N GLU A 2 10.29 -20.64 19.89
CA GLU A 2 9.50 -19.95 20.91
C GLU A 2 9.51 -18.43 20.68
N PHE A 3 8.36 -17.87 20.32
CA PHE A 3 8.22 -16.44 20.18
C PHE A 3 8.21 -15.80 21.58
N LYS A 4 9.08 -14.82 21.78
CA LYS A 4 8.96 -13.93 22.93
C LYS A 4 7.74 -13.03 22.71
N THR A 5 6.63 -13.40 23.34
CA THR A 5 5.37 -12.66 23.26
C THR A 5 5.39 -11.47 24.21
N MET A 6 4.85 -10.35 23.76
CA MET A 6 4.69 -9.13 24.57
C MET A 6 3.22 -8.72 24.60
N GLU A 7 2.72 -8.40 25.79
CA GLU A 7 1.43 -7.73 25.92
C GLU A 7 1.51 -6.29 25.39
N ILE A 8 0.63 -5.98 24.45
CA ILE A 8 0.51 -4.63 23.91
C ILE A 8 -0.97 -4.20 23.99
N ASP A 9 -1.17 -2.92 24.24
CA ASP A 9 -2.51 -2.33 24.19
C ASP A 9 -3.13 -2.44 22.78
N ASN A 10 -4.42 -2.80 22.73
CA ASN A 10 -5.15 -3.05 21.48
C ASN A 10 -5.18 -1.83 20.54
N LYS A 11 -5.19 -0.60 21.07
CA LYS A 11 -5.12 0.61 20.24
C LYS A 11 -3.74 0.74 19.60
N LYS A 12 -2.69 0.39 20.33
CA LYS A 12 -1.31 0.37 19.80
C LYS A 12 -1.14 -0.72 18.74
N LEU A 13 -1.60 -1.95 19.00
CA LEU A 13 -1.58 -3.05 18.03
C LEU A 13 -2.32 -2.65 16.74
N TRP A 14 -3.52 -2.09 16.89
CA TRP A 14 -4.29 -1.58 15.78
C TRP A 14 -3.51 -0.56 14.93
N LEU A 15 -2.81 0.40 15.56
CA LEU A 15 -2.00 1.38 14.83
C LEU A 15 -0.89 0.71 14.01
N ARG A 16 -0.25 -0.35 14.55
CA ARG A 16 0.77 -1.13 13.82
C ARG A 16 0.19 -1.83 12.61
N LEU A 17 -0.89 -2.59 12.81
CA LEU A 17 -1.55 -3.35 11.74
C LEU A 17 -2.10 -2.42 10.66
N SER A 18 -2.75 -1.32 11.07
CA SER A 18 -3.25 -0.29 10.17
C SER A 18 -2.12 0.31 9.30
N GLY A 19 -0.94 0.54 9.88
CA GLY A 19 0.24 0.98 9.15
C GLY A 19 0.75 -0.08 8.17
N SER A 20 0.83 -1.35 8.62
CA SER A 20 1.25 -2.50 7.80
C SER A 20 0.36 -2.69 6.57
N ILE A 21 -0.97 -2.68 6.73
CA ILE A 21 -1.95 -2.74 5.64
C ILE A 21 -1.68 -1.63 4.61
N THR A 22 -1.50 -0.39 5.10
CA THR A 22 -1.27 0.75 4.21
C THR A 22 0.01 0.61 3.41
N TYR A 23 1.06 0.04 4.02
CA TYR A 23 2.33 -0.22 3.37
C TYR A 23 2.21 -1.29 2.30
N TYR A 24 1.61 -2.44 2.63
CA TYR A 24 1.38 -3.55 1.70
C TYR A 24 0.59 -3.10 0.46
N LEU A 25 -0.50 -2.35 0.66
CA LEU A 25 -1.35 -1.82 -0.43
C LEU A 25 -0.67 -0.76 -1.32
N LYS A 26 0.62 -0.48 -1.15
CA LYS A 26 1.41 0.30 -2.13
C LYS A 26 2.00 -0.58 -3.23
N MET A 27 2.23 -1.86 -2.97
CA MET A 27 3.00 -2.76 -3.83
C MET A 27 2.22 -4.02 -4.24
N TYR A 28 0.91 -4.05 -3.96
CA TYR A 28 0.06 -5.21 -4.25
C TYR A 28 -0.15 -5.43 -5.75
N ASP A 29 -0.36 -6.69 -6.15
CA ASP A 29 -0.79 -7.03 -7.50
C ASP A 29 -2.28 -6.70 -7.66
N ASP A 30 -2.59 -5.74 -8.52
CA ASP A 30 -3.96 -5.24 -8.69
C ASP A 30 -4.86 -6.18 -9.50
N ARG A 31 -4.31 -7.26 -10.06
CA ARG A 31 -5.04 -8.30 -10.79
C ARG A 31 -5.72 -9.31 -9.87
N LEU A 32 -5.24 -9.44 -8.64
CA LEU A 32 -5.76 -10.40 -7.66
C LEU A 32 -7.08 -9.93 -7.06
N SER A 33 -7.93 -10.88 -6.67
CA SER A 33 -9.19 -10.60 -5.96
C SER A 33 -8.96 -10.06 -4.55
N ASN A 34 -10.04 -9.60 -3.91
CA ASN A 34 -10.00 -9.11 -2.53
C ASN A 34 -9.55 -10.19 -1.53
N GLU A 35 -10.05 -11.41 -1.74
CA GLU A 35 -9.76 -12.57 -0.92
C GLU A 35 -8.31 -13.03 -1.11
N GLU A 36 -7.83 -13.13 -2.37
CA GLU A 36 -6.44 -13.50 -2.66
C GLU A 36 -5.45 -12.50 -2.06
N LEU A 37 -5.72 -11.20 -2.17
CA LEU A 37 -4.87 -10.17 -1.57
C LEU A 37 -4.90 -10.17 -0.04
N TRP A 38 -6.02 -10.58 0.57
CA TRP A 38 -6.08 -10.73 2.00
C TRP A 38 -5.22 -11.93 2.48
N GLU A 39 -5.28 -13.05 1.77
CA GLU A 39 -4.44 -14.22 2.07
C GLU A 39 -2.95 -13.93 1.86
N ASP A 40 -2.61 -13.22 0.78
CA ASP A 40 -1.23 -12.78 0.53
C ASP A 40 -0.75 -11.81 1.62
N TYR A 41 -1.58 -10.84 2.02
CA TYR A 41 -1.27 -9.96 3.14
C TYR A 41 -1.06 -10.72 4.45
N LYS A 42 -1.89 -11.73 4.75
CA LYS A 42 -1.71 -12.54 5.97
C LYS A 42 -0.36 -13.26 5.96
N THR A 43 0.00 -13.85 4.82
CA THR A 43 1.30 -14.52 4.62
C THR A 43 2.46 -13.55 4.79
N TYR A 44 2.30 -12.31 4.33
CA TYR A 44 3.30 -11.25 4.49
C TYR A 44 3.41 -10.73 5.94
N ALA A 45 2.29 -10.61 6.64
CA ALA A 45 2.21 -9.84 7.89
C ALA A 45 2.26 -10.69 9.17
N PHE A 46 1.87 -11.96 9.09
CA PHE A 46 1.68 -12.80 10.27
C PHE A 46 2.45 -14.12 10.17
N GLU A 47 2.96 -14.54 11.32
CA GLU A 47 3.38 -15.92 11.55
C GLU A 47 2.22 -16.69 12.19
N VAL A 48 2.11 -17.99 11.90
CA VAL A 48 1.12 -18.86 12.53
C VAL A 48 1.84 -19.89 13.38
N GLU A 49 1.63 -19.84 14.70
CA GLU A 49 2.12 -20.83 15.66
C GLU A 49 0.95 -21.30 16.51
N GLU A 50 0.80 -22.63 16.65
CA GLU A 50 -0.31 -23.26 17.39
C GLU A 50 -1.72 -22.80 16.97
N GLY A 51 -1.90 -22.41 15.70
CA GLY A 51 -3.17 -21.93 15.16
C GLY A 51 -3.50 -20.47 15.51
N GLN A 52 -2.57 -19.74 16.14
CA GLN A 52 -2.71 -18.32 16.46
C GLN A 52 -1.87 -17.46 15.52
N TYR A 53 -2.44 -16.33 15.09
CA TYR A 53 -1.72 -15.35 14.30
C TYR A 53 -0.85 -14.48 15.21
N HIS A 54 0.41 -14.34 14.84
CA HIS A 54 1.41 -13.55 15.54
C HIS A 54 1.93 -12.45 14.64
N TYR A 55 1.91 -11.21 15.12
CA TYR A 55 2.45 -10.05 14.41
C TYR A 55 3.77 -9.62 15.03
N LEU A 56 4.80 -9.44 14.20
CA LEU A 56 6.09 -8.90 14.65
C LEU A 56 6.01 -7.38 14.78
N ASP A 57 6.06 -6.87 16.02
CA ASP A 57 6.23 -5.43 16.25
C ASP A 57 7.68 -5.03 15.94
N LYS A 58 7.91 -4.54 14.72
CA LYS A 58 9.22 -4.13 14.22
C LYS A 58 9.94 -3.09 15.09
N GLN A 59 9.24 -2.38 15.98
CA GLN A 59 9.89 -1.44 16.90
C GLN A 59 10.51 -2.13 18.12
N THR A 60 9.83 -3.12 18.68
CA THR A 60 10.28 -3.84 19.88
C THR A 60 10.94 -5.18 19.55
N LEU A 61 10.79 -5.63 18.30
CA LEU A 61 11.22 -6.93 17.77
C LEU A 61 10.61 -8.12 18.53
N ASN A 62 9.46 -7.91 19.19
CA ASN A 62 8.69 -8.96 19.84
C ASN A 62 7.45 -9.31 19.02
N TYR A 63 7.01 -10.55 19.16
CA TYR A 63 5.75 -10.99 18.59
C TYR A 63 4.59 -10.63 19.52
N VAL A 64 3.45 -10.34 18.90
CA VAL A 64 2.21 -10.05 19.59
C VAL A 64 1.14 -10.96 19.02
N ILE A 65 0.39 -11.62 19.90
CA ILE A 65 -0.76 -12.43 19.50
C ILE A 65 -1.85 -11.51 18.96
N VAL A 66 -2.38 -11.86 17.79
CA VAL A 66 -3.50 -11.18 17.16
C VAL A 66 -4.74 -12.03 17.37
N ASP A 67 -5.64 -11.56 18.23
CA ASP A 67 -6.91 -12.21 18.46
C ASP A 67 -7.85 -12.12 17.22
N SER A 68 -8.94 -12.88 17.26
CA SER A 68 -9.90 -12.94 16.16
C SER A 68 -10.57 -11.58 15.90
N GLU A 69 -10.86 -10.80 16.94
CA GLU A 69 -11.51 -9.49 16.81
C GLU A 69 -10.60 -8.50 16.06
N MET A 70 -9.32 -8.44 16.44
CA MET A 70 -8.32 -7.60 15.79
C MET A 70 -8.05 -8.06 14.35
N LEU A 71 -8.07 -9.37 14.10
CA LEU A 71 -7.92 -9.93 12.75
C LEU A 71 -9.09 -9.54 11.85
N GLU A 72 -10.34 -9.68 12.33
CA GLU A 72 -11.55 -9.27 11.60
C GLU A 72 -11.56 -7.77 11.33
N LYS A 73 -11.21 -6.96 12.33
CA LYS A 73 -11.06 -5.51 12.19
C LYS A 73 -10.03 -5.15 11.13
N SER A 74 -8.91 -5.88 11.10
CA SER A 74 -7.85 -5.71 10.11
C SER A 74 -8.33 -6.07 8.70
N LYS A 75 -9.04 -7.20 8.55
CA LYS A 75 -9.65 -7.61 7.28
C LYS A 75 -10.63 -6.57 6.75
N LYS A 76 -11.55 -6.08 7.59
CA LYS A 76 -12.53 -5.06 7.20
C LYS A 76 -11.85 -3.79 6.67
N ALA A 77 -10.85 -3.29 7.40
CA ALA A 77 -10.13 -2.08 6.99
C ALA A 77 -9.24 -2.30 5.76
N PHE A 78 -8.70 -3.51 5.58
CA PHE A 78 -7.95 -3.89 4.38
C PHE A 78 -8.84 -3.76 3.14
N ILE A 79 -10.01 -4.42 3.16
CA ILE A 79 -10.96 -4.44 2.05
C ILE A 79 -11.45 -3.02 1.73
N GLU A 80 -11.88 -2.25 2.75
CA GLU A 80 -12.35 -0.88 2.55
C GLU A 80 -11.29 0.02 1.88
N ARG A 81 -10.01 -0.13 2.25
CA ARG A 81 -8.91 0.65 1.66
C ARG A 81 -8.58 0.18 0.24
N LEU A 82 -8.64 -1.12 -0.01
CA LEU A 82 -8.40 -1.71 -1.32
C LEU A 82 -9.46 -1.23 -2.32
N ASP A 83 -10.75 -1.29 -1.94
CA ASP A 83 -11.86 -0.83 -2.78
C ASP A 83 -11.74 0.66 -3.09
N LYS A 84 -11.46 1.49 -2.08
CA LYS A 84 -11.19 2.93 -2.27
C LYS A 84 -10.05 3.20 -3.25
N ARG A 85 -8.99 2.40 -3.22
CA ARG A 85 -7.85 2.53 -4.16
C ARG A 85 -8.25 2.15 -5.57
N ARG A 86 -9.03 1.09 -5.76
CA ARG A 86 -9.53 0.66 -7.07
C ARG A 86 -10.47 1.68 -7.70
N ILE A 87 -11.44 2.18 -6.94
CA ILE A 87 -12.36 3.23 -7.40
C ILE A 87 -11.56 4.47 -7.83
N LYS A 88 -10.64 4.94 -6.98
CA LYS A 88 -9.78 6.10 -7.31
C LYS A 88 -8.91 5.87 -8.55
N LYS A 89 -8.50 4.63 -8.83
CA LYS A 89 -7.75 4.29 -10.04
C LYS A 89 -8.65 4.39 -11.28
N LEU A 90 -9.87 3.85 -11.23
CA LEU A 90 -10.86 3.94 -12.31
C LEU A 90 -11.26 5.39 -12.60
N GLU A 91 -11.50 6.20 -11.57
CA GLU A 91 -11.81 7.63 -11.71
C GLU A 91 -10.69 8.46 -12.34
N LYS A 92 -9.43 8.04 -12.19
CA LYS A 92 -8.30 8.71 -12.85
C LYS A 92 -8.23 8.36 -14.32
N VAL A 93 -8.40 7.07 -14.66
CA VAL A 93 -8.41 6.61 -16.05
C VAL A 93 -9.53 7.29 -16.83
N SER A 94 -10.75 7.35 -16.29
CA SER A 94 -11.86 8.03 -16.97
C SER A 94 -11.67 9.54 -17.16
N LYS A 95 -10.99 10.21 -16.23
CA LYS A 95 -10.59 11.62 -16.38
C LYS A 95 -9.49 11.81 -17.44
N GLU A 96 -8.53 10.89 -17.51
CA GLU A 96 -7.46 10.94 -18.51
C GLU A 96 -7.99 10.64 -19.92
N GLU A 97 -8.95 9.73 -20.06
CA GLU A 97 -9.63 9.41 -21.33
C GLU A 97 -10.58 10.53 -21.81
N SER A 98 -11.06 11.38 -20.92
CA SER A 98 -11.94 12.52 -21.27
C SER A 98 -11.18 13.83 -21.49
N ILE A 99 -9.86 13.86 -21.28
CA ILE A 99 -9.02 14.96 -21.74
C ILE A 99 -8.73 14.70 -23.22
N GLU A 100 -9.54 15.29 -24.11
CA GLU A 100 -9.13 15.48 -25.49
C GLU A 100 -7.76 16.18 -25.50
N PRO A 101 -6.80 15.76 -26.36
CA PRO A 101 -5.51 16.42 -26.43
C PRO A 101 -5.73 17.86 -26.87
N ASP A 102 -5.64 18.79 -25.92
CA ASP A 102 -5.62 20.22 -26.22
C ASP A 102 -4.45 20.47 -27.19
N PRO A 103 -4.69 20.89 -28.44
CA PRO A 103 -3.64 21.06 -29.44
C PRO A 103 -2.64 22.19 -29.08
N PHE A 104 -2.79 22.85 -27.92
CA PHE A 104 -2.09 24.09 -27.58
C PHE A 104 -1.17 24.04 -26.35
N LYS A 105 -0.41 22.97 -26.08
CA LYS A 105 0.73 23.07 -25.11
C LYS A 105 1.99 22.31 -25.50
N ASN A 106 2.51 22.56 -26.71
CA ASN A 106 3.93 22.35 -27.00
C ASN A 106 4.74 23.61 -26.63
N ASN A 107 4.91 23.88 -25.33
CA ASN A 107 6.00 24.73 -24.85
C ASN A 107 7.28 23.91 -24.65
N VAL A 108 7.61 23.07 -25.63
CA VAL A 108 8.91 22.42 -25.70
C VAL A 108 9.92 23.52 -26.02
N ILE A 109 10.75 23.87 -25.03
CA ILE A 109 11.87 24.77 -25.24
C ILE A 109 12.80 24.09 -26.25
N ASP A 110 12.82 24.59 -27.48
CA ASP A 110 13.73 24.10 -28.52
C ASP A 110 15.14 24.64 -28.25
N PHE A 111 15.99 23.79 -27.67
CA PHE A 111 17.37 24.10 -27.36
C PHE A 111 18.24 24.37 -28.60
N ASN A 112 17.78 24.05 -29.81
CA ASN A 112 18.51 24.41 -31.04
C ASN A 112 18.61 25.92 -31.23
N LYS A 113 17.70 26.71 -30.64
CA LYS A 113 17.75 28.18 -30.71
C LYS A 113 19.00 28.76 -30.02
N TYR A 114 19.59 28.06 -29.05
CA TYR A 114 20.76 28.51 -28.29
C TYR A 114 22.09 28.00 -28.87
N LYS A 115 22.07 27.13 -29.89
CA LYS A 115 23.29 26.54 -30.45
C LYS A 115 24.10 27.50 -31.33
N LYS A 116 23.50 28.62 -31.77
CA LYS A 116 24.17 29.60 -32.65
C LYS A 116 25.03 30.64 -31.91
N ALA A 117 24.95 30.71 -30.58
CA ALA A 117 25.70 31.68 -29.77
C ALA A 117 27.08 31.18 -29.29
N LEU A 118 27.43 29.91 -29.53
CA LEU A 118 28.68 29.28 -29.07
C LEU A 118 29.74 29.10 -30.18
N ARG A 119 29.57 29.75 -31.33
CA ARG A 119 30.54 29.70 -32.46
C ARG A 119 31.12 31.07 -32.85
N SER A 120 31.05 32.06 -31.97
CA SER A 120 31.60 33.40 -32.23
C SER A 120 32.49 33.92 -31.09
N LEU A 121 33.23 33.03 -30.42
CA LEU A 121 34.38 33.38 -29.59
C LEU A 121 35.63 32.73 -30.18
#